data_AF-M6HKR9-F1
#
_entry.id   AF-M6HKR9-F1
#
_cell.length_a   1.000
_cell.length_b   1.000
_cell.length_c   1.000
_cell.angle_alpha   90.00
_cell.angle_beta   90.00
_cell.angle_gamma   90.00
#
_symmetry.space_group_name_H-M   'P 1'
#
loop_
_entity.id
_entity.type
_entity.pdbx_description
1 polymer ?
#
loop_
_entity_poly.entity_id
_entity_poly.type
_entity_poly.pdbx_seq_one_letter_code
_entity_poly.pdbx_strand_id
1 'polypeptide(L)' 'MLNLEQREKIGGFETMLLYVDAQTYFIQKAVASDGRGKETTIEFSNLEINPDLEDGQFNFHIGGNAKIINNPLVSEQ' A
#
# COMPACT_ATOMS: atom_id res chain seq x y z
N MET A 1 -2.07 -0.02 18.81
CA MET A 1 -2.36 0.84 17.64
C MET A 1 -1.24 1.85 17.50
N LEU A 2 -0.86 2.20 16.29
CA LEU A 2 0.14 3.23 16.00
C LEU A 2 -0.52 4.35 15.19
N ASN A 3 -0.43 5.58 15.66
CA ASN A 3 -0.91 6.76 14.94
C ASN A 3 0.26 7.44 14.25
N LEU A 4 0.14 7.63 12.94
CA LEU A 4 1.16 8.22 12.09
C LEU A 4 0.59 9.48 11.47
N GLU A 5 1.40 10.54 11.50
CA GLU A 5 1.11 11.81 10.85
C GLU A 5 2.24 12.14 9.88
N GLN A 6 1.87 12.60 8.68
CA GLN A 6 2.84 13.02 7.69
C GLN A 6 3.55 14.29 8.17
N ARG A 7 4.87 14.21 8.33
CA ARG A 7 5.69 15.36 8.79
C ARG A 7 5.64 16.55 7.82
N GLU A 8 5.70 16.27 6.52
CA GLU A 8 5.63 17.28 5.45
C GLU A 8 4.52 16.93 4.47
N LYS A 9 3.57 17.85 4.27
CA LYS A 9 2.40 17.62 3.42
C LYS A 9 2.76 17.70 1.93
N ILE A 10 3.21 16.59 1.37
CA ILE A 10 3.60 16.47 -0.06
C ILE A 10 2.51 15.81 -0.94
N GLY A 11 1.33 15.55 -0.36
CA GLY A 11 0.23 14.84 -1.01
C GLY A 11 0.11 13.38 -0.53
N GLY A 12 -0.98 12.71 -0.95
CA GLY A 12 -1.34 11.38 -0.47
C GLY A 12 -2.15 11.42 0.83
N PHE A 13 -1.86 10.48 1.74
CA PHE A 13 -2.50 10.39 3.06
C PHE A 13 -1.78 11.29 4.08
N GLU A 14 -2.54 12.06 4.85
CA GLU A 14 -2.01 12.92 5.92
C GLU A 14 -1.90 12.18 7.26
N THR A 15 -2.85 11.29 7.54
CA THR A 15 -2.88 10.48 8.76
C THR A 15 -3.05 9.00 8.43
N MET A 16 -2.49 8.14 9.29
CA MET A 16 -2.67 6.70 9.21
C MET A 16 -2.71 6.09 10.61
N LEU A 17 -3.76 5.31 10.87
CA LEU A 17 -3.90 4.49 12.06
C LEU A 17 -3.65 3.03 11.71
N LEU A 18 -2.60 2.45 12.29
CA LEU A 18 -2.24 1.05 12.13
C LEU A 18 -2.68 0.22 13.33
N TYR A 19 -3.36 -0.88 13.05
CA TYR A 19 -3.74 -1.90 14.01
C TYR A 19 -2.72 -3.03 13.91
N VAL A 20 -1.81 -3.07 14.87
CA VAL A 20 -0.70 -4.02 14.92
C VAL A 20 -1.00 -5.05 15.99
N ASP A 21 -0.91 -6.33 15.63
CA ASP A 21 -0.96 -7.45 16.56
C ASP A 21 0.27 -7.41 17.47
N ALA A 22 0.06 -7.44 18.79
CA ALA A 22 1.16 -7.27 19.75
C ALA A 22 2.07 -8.51 19.88
N GLN A 23 1.61 -9.68 19.43
CA GLN A 23 2.35 -10.94 19.53
C GLN A 23 3.07 -11.27 18.22
N THR A 24 2.39 -11.10 17.09
CA THR A 24 2.94 -11.44 15.77
C THR A 24 3.55 -10.24 15.04
N TYR A 25 3.32 -9.02 15.54
CA TYR A 25 3.72 -7.75 14.92
C TYR A 25 3.11 -7.50 13.54
N PHE A 26 2.07 -8.25 13.18
CA PHE A 26 1.36 -8.09 11.93
C PHE A 26 0.46 -6.86 11.93
N ILE A 27 0.45 -6.13 10.81
CA ILE A 27 -0.57 -5.11 10.54
C ILE A 27 -1.85 -5.84 10.10
N GLN A 28 -2.89 -5.78 10.92
CA GLN A 28 -4.19 -6.42 10.64
C GLN A 28 -5.16 -5.45 9.97
N LYS A 29 -4.99 -4.15 10.20
CA LYS A 29 -5.81 -3.10 9.59
C LYS A 29 -5.03 -1.80 9.48
N ALA A 30 -5.31 -1.04 8.44
CA ALA A 30 -4.85 0.33 8.24
C ALA A 30 -6.04 1.22 7.88
N VAL A 31 -6.17 2.35 8.56
CA VAL A 31 -7.13 3.41 8.23
C VAL A 31 -6.33 4.67 7.92
N ALA A 32 -6.48 5.24 6.73
CA ALA A 32 -5.74 6.42 6.31
C ALA A 32 -6.68 7.50 5.78
N SER A 33 -6.41 8.77 6.12
CA SER A 33 -7.17 9.93 5.61
C SER A 33 -6.30 10.79 4.71
N ASP A 34 -6.81 11.18 3.55
CA ASP A 34 -6.15 12.17 2.68
C ASP A 34 -6.45 13.61 3.14
N GLY A 35 -5.77 14.60 2.54
CA GLY A 35 -5.95 16.02 2.88
C GLY A 35 -7.31 16.61 2.48
N ARG A 36 -8.19 15.82 1.86
CA ARG A 36 -9.59 16.17 1.60
C ARG A 36 -10.54 15.52 2.61
N GLY A 37 -10.00 14.81 3.60
CA GLY A 37 -10.77 14.06 4.59
C GLY A 37 -11.35 12.74 4.07
N LYS A 38 -10.90 12.27 2.89
CA LYS A 38 -11.34 10.96 2.38
C LYS A 38 -10.61 9.87 3.15
N GLU A 39 -11.39 9.00 3.79
CA GLU A 39 -10.87 7.81 4.46
C GLU A 39 -10.78 6.60 3.51
N THR A 40 -9.68 5.87 3.63
CA THR A 40 -9.47 4.55 3.02
C THR A 40 -9.15 3.56 4.13
N THR A 41 -9.86 2.43 4.15
CA THR A 41 -9.62 1.33 5.09
C THR A 41 -9.15 0.09 4.34
N ILE A 42 -8.10 -0.55 4.84
CA ILE A 42 -7.60 -1.85 4.38
C ILE A 42 -7.57 -2.80 5.59
N GLU A 43 -8.05 -4.02 5.38
CA GLU A 43 -8.03 -5.09 6.38
C GLU A 43 -7.32 -6.31 5.80
N PHE A 44 -6.43 -6.91 6.59
CA PHE A 44 -5.64 -8.07 6.22
C PHE A 44 -6.16 -9.31 6.94
N SER A 45 -6.25 -10.42 6.22
CA SER A 45 -6.64 -11.73 6.75
C SER A 45 -5.76 -12.81 6.14
N ASN A 46 -5.68 -13.97 6.80
CA ASN A 46 -4.87 -15.12 6.36
C ASN A 46 -3.39 -14.76 6.13
N LEU A 47 -2.79 -14.04 7.09
CA LEU A 47 -1.39 -13.64 7.01
C LEU A 47 -0.46 -14.82 7.34
N GLU A 48 0.55 -15.03 6.50
CA GLU A 48 1.55 -16.08 6.65
C GLU A 48 2.96 -15.47 6.79
N ILE A 49 3.79 -16.07 7.64
CA ILE A 49 5.20 -15.69 7.80
C ILE A 49 6.05 -16.58 6.91
N ASN A 50 6.96 -15.97 6.14
CA ASN A 50 7.88 -16.67 5.23
C ASN A 50 7.15 -17.65 4.28
N PRO A 51 6.08 -17.22 3.58
CA PRO A 51 5.48 -18.06 2.56
C PRO A 51 6.51 -18.36 1.46
N ASP A 52 6.40 -19.54 0.85
CA ASP A 52 7.14 -19.84 -0.37
C ASP A 52 6.50 -19.04 -1.51
N LEU A 53 7.26 -18.10 -2.08
CA LEU A 53 6.75 -17.20 -3.11
C LEU A 53 7.15 -17.74 -4.47
N GLU A 54 6.17 -17.85 -5.38
CA GLU A 54 6.44 -18.29 -6.74
C GLU A 54 7.35 -17.30 -7.48
N ASP A 55 8.30 -17.84 -8.25
CA ASP A 55 9.17 -17.04 -9.10
C ASP A 55 8.35 -16.17 -10.06
N GLY A 56 8.62 -14.87 -10.05
CA GLY A 56 7.93 -13.90 -10.90
C GLY A 56 6.52 -13.50 -10.43
N GLN A 57 6.11 -13.84 -9.20
CA GLN A 57 4.83 -13.38 -8.63
C GLN A 57 4.68 -11.84 -8.62
N PHE A 58 5.81 -11.12 -8.53
CA PHE A 58 5.85 -9.65 -8.59
C PHE A 58 6.15 -9.09 -9.99
N ASN A 59 6.26 -9.95 -11.01
CA ASN A 59 6.46 -9.50 -12.38
C ASN A 59 5.14 -8.98 -12.96
N PHE A 60 5.18 -7.77 -13.50
CA PHE A 60 4.05 -7.24 -14.26
C PHE A 60 4.03 -7.85 -15.66
N HIS A 61 2.92 -8.50 -16.01
CA HIS A 61 2.68 -9.03 -17.35
C HIS A 61 1.49 -8.32 -17.99
N ILE A 62 1.67 -7.84 -19.21
CA ILE A 62 0.59 -7.19 -19.95
C ILE A 62 -0.39 -8.23 -20.49
N GLY A 63 -1.69 -8.03 -20.24
CA GLY A 63 -2.74 -8.83 -20.87
C GLY A 63 -2.85 -8.54 -22.37
N GLY A 64 -3.26 -9.52 -23.18
CA GLY A 64 -3.17 -9.45 -24.65
C GLY A 64 -3.86 -8.25 -25.33
N ASN A 65 -4.83 -7.62 -24.67
CA ASN A 65 -5.53 -6.42 -25.18
C ASN A 65 -5.25 -5.14 -24.37
N ALA A 66 -4.32 -5.18 -23.42
CA ALA A 66 -4.01 -4.01 -22.60
C ALA A 66 -3.10 -3.03 -23.36
N LYS A 67 -3.35 -1.73 -23.17
CA LYS A 67 -2.52 -0.66 -23.72
C LYS A 67 -1.61 -0.11 -22.63
N ILE A 68 -0.32 -0.01 -22.93
CA ILE A 68 0.64 0.67 -22.05
C ILE A 68 0.44 2.19 -22.21
N ILE A 69 0.23 2.88 -21.09
CA ILE A 69 0.27 4.33 -21.02
C ILE A 69 1.52 4.69 -20.23
N ASN A 70 2.55 5.17 -20.92
CA ASN A 70 3.77 5.62 -20.26
C ASN A 70 3.47 6.83 -19.38
N ASN A 71 4.06 6.85 -18.19
CA ASN A 71 3.91 7.97 -17.28
C ASN A 71 4.59 9.21 -17.90
N PRO A 72 3.86 10.29 -18.19
CA PRO A 72 4.43 11.49 -18.80
C PRO A 72 5.45 12.21 -17.90
N LEU A 73 5.50 11.86 -16.60
CA LEU A 73 6.44 12.40 -15.63
C LEU A 73 7.78 11.65 -15.60
N VAL A 74 7.92 10.55 -16.34
CA VAL A 74 9.15 9.79 -16.47
C VAL A 74 9.73 10.08 -17.85
N SER A 75 10.69 11.00 -17.93
CA SER A 75 11.53 11.15 -19.11
C SER A 75 12.57 10.02 -19.12
N GLU A 76 12.63 9.24 -20.20
CA GLU A 76 13.77 8.35 -20.46
C GLU A 76 15.05 9.18 -20.42
N GLN A 77 15.98 8.84 -19.53
CA GLN A 77 17.36 9.32 -19.58
C GLN A 77 18.17 8.48 -20.56
#